data_AF-A0A957HFT9-F1
#
_entry.id   AF-A0A957HFT9-F1
#
_cell.length_a   1.000
_cell.length_b   1.000
_cell.length_c   1.000
_cell.angle_alpha   90.00
_cell.angle_beta   90.00
_cell.angle_gamma   90.00
#
_symmetry.space_group_name_H-M   'P 1'
#
loop_
_entity.id
_entity.type
_entity.pdbx_description
1 polymer ?
#
loop_
_entity_poly.entity_id
_entity_poly.type
_entity_poly.pdbx_seq_one_letter_code
_entity_poly.pdbx_strand_id
1 'polypeptide(L)'
;ALRYARTRHGDNDIYRAERQQQVIFAIRDKIMDFGMVPSLITQAPVLWDSWQDNVYTGLSFEQMIQLALYVKDIPRENIVMGVVNYEYLQGYTTQSGASVLIPNRARLGNLMIEVFGSSYSQ
;
A
#
# COMPACT_ATOMS: atom_id res chain seq x y z
N ALA A 1 -12.50 1.34 -9.82
CA ALA A 1 -11.29 1.43 -8.99
C ALA A 1 -10.65 2.82 -9.02
N LEU A 2 -10.18 3.32 -10.18
CA LEU A 2 -9.43 4.58 -10.25
C LEU A 2 -10.16 5.81 -9.66
N ARG A 3 -11.44 6.01 -10.01
CA ARG A 3 -12.25 7.11 -9.44
C ARG A 3 -12.34 7.00 -7.92
N TYR A 4 -12.63 5.80 -7.40
CA TYR A 4 -12.75 5.52 -5.97
C TYR A 4 -11.45 5.81 -5.21
N ALA A 5 -10.31 5.35 -5.73
CA ALA A 5 -8.99 5.59 -5.14
C ALA A 5 -8.53 7.07 -5.20
N ARG A 6 -9.13 7.89 -6.08
CA ARG A 6 -8.75 9.30 -6.28
C ARG A 6 -9.69 10.30 -5.63
N THR A 7 -10.90 9.91 -5.23
CA THR A 7 -11.87 10.84 -4.63
C THR A 7 -11.31 11.50 -3.38
N ARG A 8 -11.34 12.84 -3.40
CA ARG A 8 -11.06 13.76 -2.27
C ARG A 8 -12.26 14.64 -1.92
N HIS A 9 -13.32 14.62 -2.73
CA HIS A 9 -14.44 15.54 -2.56
C HIS A 9 -15.29 15.13 -1.36
N GLY A 10 -15.39 16.01 -0.36
CA GLY A 10 -16.04 15.74 0.94
C GLY A 10 -15.14 15.07 1.98
N ASP A 11 -13.82 14.93 1.72
CA ASP A 11 -12.92 14.11 2.54
C ASP A 11 -11.46 14.62 2.53
N ASN A 12 -10.57 13.99 3.31
CA ASN A 12 -9.15 14.38 3.42
C ASN A 12 -8.15 13.37 2.81
N ASP A 13 -6.86 13.70 2.82
CA ASP A 13 -5.79 12.90 2.22
C ASP A 13 -5.57 11.53 2.89
N ILE A 14 -5.96 11.39 4.16
CA ILE A 14 -5.82 10.15 4.94
C ILE A 14 -6.77 9.08 4.44
N TYR A 15 -8.05 9.42 4.29
CA TYR A 15 -9.07 8.49 3.79
C TYR A 15 -8.80 8.06 2.34
N ARG A 16 -8.08 8.87 1.56
CA ARG A 16 -7.59 8.44 0.25
C ARG A 16 -6.57 7.29 0.38
N ALA A 17 -5.64 7.37 1.31
CA ALA A 17 -4.66 6.30 1.55
C ALA A 17 -5.36 4.98 1.96
N GLU A 18 -6.37 5.06 2.82
CA GLU A 18 -7.19 3.90 3.20
C GLU A 18 -7.91 3.29 1.99
N ARG A 19 -8.53 4.12 1.13
CA ARG A 19 -9.18 3.63 -0.10
C ARG A 19 -8.20 3.00 -1.08
N GLN A 20 -6.97 3.52 -1.17
CA GLN A 20 -5.93 2.91 -2.00
C GLN A 20 -5.57 1.51 -1.51
N GLN A 21 -5.41 1.33 -0.19
CA GLN A 21 -5.23 0.02 0.41
C GLN A 21 -6.42 -0.91 0.13
N GLN A 22 -7.65 -0.44 0.29
CA GLN A 22 -8.86 -1.22 -0.01
C GLN A 22 -8.90 -1.70 -1.46
N VAL A 23 -8.49 -0.89 -2.43
CA VAL A 23 -8.42 -1.30 -3.84
C VAL A 23 -7.38 -2.41 -4.03
N ILE A 24 -6.20 -2.31 -3.42
CA ILE A 24 -5.15 -3.33 -3.51
C ILE A 24 -5.67 -4.67 -2.95
N PHE A 25 -6.34 -4.65 -1.79
CA PHE A 25 -6.88 -5.87 -1.20
C PHE A 25 -8.06 -6.44 -1.97
N ALA A 26 -8.97 -5.60 -2.46
CA ALA A 26 -10.06 -6.09 -3.30
C ALA A 26 -9.56 -6.80 -4.57
N ILE A 27 -8.44 -6.33 -5.15
CA ILE A 27 -7.77 -7.02 -6.26
C ILE A 27 -7.20 -8.36 -5.79
N ARG A 28 -6.43 -8.37 -4.69
CA ARG A 28 -5.87 -9.60 -4.11
C ARG A 28 -6.97 -10.63 -3.82
N ASP A 29 -8.00 -10.25 -3.09
CA ASP A 29 -9.06 -11.14 -2.63
C ASP A 29 -9.80 -11.73 -3.85
N LYS A 30 -10.09 -10.92 -4.87
CA LYS A 30 -10.63 -11.43 -6.14
C LYS A 30 -9.71 -12.46 -6.81
N ILE A 31 -8.41 -12.20 -6.86
CA ILE A 31 -7.45 -13.15 -7.46
C ILE A 31 -7.45 -14.48 -6.69
N MET A 32 -7.50 -14.42 -5.36
CA MET A 32 -7.47 -15.59 -4.49
C MET A 32 -8.79 -16.37 -4.53
N ASP A 33 -9.92 -15.70 -4.39
CA ASP A 33 -11.27 -16.30 -4.34
C ASP A 33 -11.62 -17.04 -5.64
N PHE A 34 -11.16 -16.52 -6.79
CA PHE A 34 -11.38 -17.14 -8.09
C PHE A 34 -10.23 -18.05 -8.53
N GLY A 35 -9.23 -18.30 -7.67
CA GLY A 35 -8.10 -19.18 -8.00
C GLY A 35 -7.32 -18.73 -9.24
N MET A 36 -7.23 -17.42 -9.49
CA MET A 36 -6.71 -16.87 -10.74
C MET A 36 -5.19 -16.89 -10.85
N VAL A 37 -4.49 -17.18 -9.75
CA VAL A 37 -3.02 -17.10 -9.67
C VAL A 37 -2.31 -17.86 -10.80
N PRO A 38 -2.63 -19.13 -11.12
CA PRO A 38 -1.95 -19.84 -12.21
C PRO A 38 -2.15 -19.17 -13.57
N SER A 39 -3.38 -18.72 -13.85
CA SER A 39 -3.72 -18.06 -15.11
C SER A 39 -3.01 -16.71 -15.26
N LEU A 40 -2.91 -15.94 -14.17
CA LEU A 40 -2.22 -14.65 -14.15
C LEU A 40 -0.72 -14.81 -14.31
N ILE A 41 -0.11 -15.86 -13.74
CA ILE A 41 1.32 -16.14 -13.95
C ILE A 41 1.61 -16.45 -15.42
N THR A 42 0.77 -17.27 -16.06
CA THR A 42 0.92 -17.57 -17.50
C THR A 42 0.78 -16.31 -18.36
N GLN A 43 -0.10 -15.39 -17.99
CA GLN A 43 -0.31 -14.12 -18.70
C GLN A 43 0.66 -13.01 -18.30
N ALA A 44 1.44 -13.21 -17.22
CA ALA A 44 2.24 -12.16 -16.62
C ALA A 44 3.24 -11.49 -17.58
N PRO A 45 3.92 -12.20 -18.52
CA PRO A 45 4.81 -11.54 -19.47
C PRO A 45 4.08 -10.55 -20.39
N VAL A 46 2.94 -10.94 -20.95
CA VAL A 46 2.11 -10.09 -21.83
C VAL A 46 1.53 -8.92 -21.04
N LEU A 47 1.05 -9.18 -19.82
CA LEU A 47 0.54 -8.13 -18.94
C LEU A 47 1.65 -7.14 -18.60
N TRP A 48 2.83 -7.62 -18.19
CA TRP A 48 4.00 -6.80 -17.86
C TRP A 48 4.43 -5.93 -19.03
N ASP A 49 4.49 -6.48 -20.25
CA ASP A 49 4.84 -5.72 -21.44
C ASP A 49 3.87 -4.54 -21.70
N SER A 50 2.58 -4.71 -21.40
CA SER A 50 1.57 -3.68 -21.66
C SER A 50 1.61 -2.44 -20.74
N TRP A 51 2.30 -2.50 -19.60
CA TRP A 51 2.25 -1.44 -18.57
C TRP A 51 3.57 -1.17 -17.85
N GLN A 52 4.64 -1.92 -18.14
CA GLN A 52 5.95 -1.74 -17.48
C GLN A 52 6.47 -0.31 -17.55
N ASP A 53 6.24 0.39 -18.67
CA ASP A 53 6.64 1.79 -18.86
C ASP A 53 5.94 2.77 -17.91
N ASN A 54 4.84 2.34 -17.29
CA ASN A 54 4.05 3.13 -16.34
C ASN A 54 4.30 2.72 -14.87
N VAL A 55 5.21 1.78 -14.62
CA VAL A 55 5.53 1.27 -13.28
C VAL A 55 7.02 1.45 -13.01
N TYR A 56 7.35 2.37 -12.11
CA TYR A 56 8.73 2.55 -11.64
C TYR A 56 8.99 1.67 -10.42
N THR A 57 9.84 0.66 -10.58
CA THR A 57 10.21 -0.28 -9.50
C THR A 57 11.67 -0.70 -9.61
N GLY A 58 12.29 -1.00 -8.47
CA GLY A 58 13.63 -1.61 -8.40
C GLY A 58 13.59 -3.14 -8.47
N LEU A 59 12.41 -3.75 -8.55
CA LEU A 59 12.24 -5.20 -8.65
C LEU A 59 12.35 -5.65 -10.11
N SER A 60 13.11 -6.71 -10.35
CA SER A 60 13.06 -7.45 -11.61
C SER A 60 11.73 -8.17 -11.79
N PHE A 61 11.39 -8.51 -13.05
CA PHE A 61 10.19 -9.29 -13.34
C PHE A 61 10.16 -10.63 -12.59
N GLU A 62 11.29 -11.32 -12.51
CA GLU A 62 11.42 -12.56 -11.74
C GLU A 62 11.14 -12.35 -10.25
N GLN A 63 11.71 -11.31 -9.63
CA GLN A 63 11.44 -10.97 -8.22
C GLN A 63 9.96 -10.67 -7.97
N MET A 64 9.27 -10.02 -8.92
CA MET A 64 7.83 -9.76 -8.80
C MET A 64 7.02 -11.07 -8.84
N ILE A 65 7.38 -12.03 -9.70
CA ILE A 65 6.73 -13.35 -9.74
C ILE A 65 6.98 -14.12 -8.45
N GLN A 66 8.22 -14.15 -7.96
CA GLN A 66 8.56 -14.80 -6.68
C GLN A 66 7.77 -14.18 -5.51
N LEU A 67 7.68 -12.84 -5.46
CA LEU A 67 6.91 -12.14 -4.44
C LEU A 67 5.42 -12.48 -4.53
N ALA A 68 4.85 -12.51 -5.73
CA ALA A 68 3.44 -12.89 -5.93
C ALA A 68 3.17 -14.33 -5.46
N LEU A 69 4.07 -15.26 -5.77
CA LEU A 69 3.99 -16.66 -5.32
C LEU A 69 4.13 -16.81 -3.81
N TYR A 70 4.94 -15.98 -3.16
CA TYR A 70 5.06 -15.96 -1.70
C TYR A 70 3.80 -15.38 -1.04
N VAL A 71 3.34 -14.21 -1.51
CA VAL A 71 2.20 -13.49 -0.93
C VAL A 71 0.89 -14.24 -1.10
N LYS A 72 0.73 -15.08 -2.14
CA LYS A 72 -0.50 -15.87 -2.35
C LYS A 72 -0.81 -16.79 -1.16
N ASP A 73 0.21 -17.26 -0.46
CA ASP A 73 0.07 -18.23 0.64
C ASP A 73 -0.07 -17.54 2.01
N ILE A 74 0.00 -16.22 2.07
CA ILE A 74 -0.20 -15.45 3.31
C ILE A 74 -1.71 -15.23 3.51
N PRO A 75 -2.31 -15.73 4.62
CA PRO A 75 -3.71 -15.45 4.95
C PRO A 75 -3.99 -13.95 5.10
N ARG A 76 -5.21 -13.49 4.78
CA ARG A 76 -5.55 -12.07 4.77
C ARG A 76 -5.39 -11.43 6.14
N GLU A 77 -5.79 -12.16 7.18
CA GLU A 77 -5.71 -11.82 8.60
C GLU A 77 -4.27 -11.62 9.09
N ASN A 78 -3.29 -12.19 8.39
CA ASN A 78 -1.87 -12.04 8.71
C ASN A 78 -1.22 -10.83 8.04
N ILE A 79 -1.99 -10.03 7.27
CA ILE A 79 -1.48 -8.84 6.61
C ILE A 79 -1.96 -7.59 7.35
N VAL A 80 -1.02 -6.98 8.07
CA VAL A 80 -1.21 -5.72 8.80
C VAL A 80 -0.94 -4.54 7.88
N MET A 81 -1.75 -3.48 8.02
CA MET A 81 -1.59 -2.25 7.28
C MET A 81 -1.58 -1.07 8.24
N GLY A 82 -0.78 -0.06 7.94
CA GLY A 82 -0.79 1.22 8.62
C GLY A 82 -1.11 2.35 7.66
N VAL A 83 -1.85 3.33 8.15
CA VAL A 83 -1.97 4.65 7.49
C VAL A 83 -1.47 5.70 8.46
N VAL A 84 -0.52 6.51 8.02
CA VAL A 84 -0.03 7.65 8.79
C VAL A 84 -1.10 8.75 8.74
N ASN A 85 -2.04 8.69 9.69
CA ASN A 85 -3.17 9.61 9.83
C ASN A 85 -2.88 10.76 10.80
N TYR A 86 -3.91 11.56 11.13
CA TYR A 86 -3.80 12.71 12.06
C TYR A 86 -3.46 12.34 13.51
N GLU A 87 -3.48 11.06 13.88
CA GLU A 87 -2.96 10.60 15.17
C GLU A 87 -1.44 10.66 15.23
N TYR A 88 -0.79 10.42 14.08
CA TYR A 88 0.66 10.33 13.90
C TYR A 88 1.27 11.59 13.27
N LEU A 89 0.44 12.56 12.89
CA LEU A 89 0.85 13.81 12.26
C LEU A 89 0.47 15.00 13.15
N GLN A 90 1.24 16.08 13.04
CA GLN A 90 0.94 17.36 13.66
C GLN A 90 1.09 18.49 12.66
N GLY A 91 0.29 19.54 12.83
CA GLY A 91 0.39 20.75 12.03
C GLY A 91 1.66 21.52 12.35
N TYR A 92 2.30 22.07 11.31
CA TYR A 92 3.47 22.92 11.42
C TYR A 92 3.42 24.03 10.36
N THR A 93 3.84 25.23 10.72
CA THR A 93 3.98 26.34 9.77
C THR A 93 5.45 26.54 9.46
N THR A 94 5.82 26.46 8.18
CA THR A 94 7.21 26.67 7.76
C THR A 94 7.64 28.12 7.97
N GLN A 95 8.95 28.38 7.95
CA GLN A 95 9.50 29.75 8.00
C GLN A 95 9.00 30.62 6.84
N SER A 96 8.63 30.01 5.71
CA SER A 96 8.02 30.68 4.56
C SER A 96 6.50 30.86 4.66
N GLY A 97 5.87 30.46 5.77
CA GLY A 97 4.43 30.62 6.02
C GLY A 97 3.54 29.49 5.49
N ALA A 98 4.09 28.40 4.96
CA ALA A 98 3.28 27.27 4.47
C ALA A 98 2.78 26.38 5.61
N SER A 99 1.51 26.00 5.57
CA SER A 99 0.94 25.00 6.50
C SER A 99 1.24 23.58 5.99
N VAL A 100 1.96 22.81 6.78
CA VAL A 100 2.36 21.43 6.47
C VAL A 100 2.02 20.48 7.62
N LEU A 101 1.97 19.18 7.31
CA LEU A 101 1.90 18.12 8.31
C LEU A 101 3.29 17.54 8.49
N ILE A 102 3.76 17.45 9.74
CA ILE A 102 5.02 16.80 10.09
C ILE A 102 4.75 15.57 10.97
N PRO A 103 5.59 14.54 10.93
CA PRO A 103 5.41 13.37 11.78
C PRO A 103 5.56 13.71 13.26
N ASN A 104 4.62 13.24 14.09
CA ASN A 104 4.77 13.19 15.53
C ASN A 104 5.61 11.97 15.89
N ARG A 105 6.93 12.17 16.06
CA ARG A 105 7.90 11.10 16.33
C ARG A 105 7.57 10.27 17.58
N ALA A 106 6.93 10.87 18.59
CA ALA A 106 6.58 10.17 19.82
C ALA A 106 5.45 9.15 19.62
N ARG A 107 4.57 9.37 18.63
CA ARG A 107 3.45 8.47 18.33
C ARG A 107 3.72 7.54 17.15
N LEU A 108 4.49 8.00 16.17
CA LEU A 108 4.77 7.24 14.94
C LEU A 108 5.43 5.88 15.22
N GLY A 109 6.26 5.78 16.26
CA GLY A 109 6.91 4.52 16.63
C GLY A 109 5.93 3.38 16.91
N ASN A 110 4.77 3.68 17.50
CA ASN A 110 3.75 2.67 17.81
C ASN A 110 3.17 2.07 16.52
N LEU A 111 2.87 2.91 15.52
CA LEU A 111 2.40 2.44 14.21
C LEU A 111 3.42 1.54 13.53
N MET A 112 4.70 1.89 13.63
CA MET A 112 5.74 1.07 13.01
C MET A 112 5.89 -0.29 13.69
N ILE A 113 5.76 -0.34 15.02
CA ILE A 113 5.74 -1.60 15.78
C ILE A 113 4.50 -2.44 15.41
N GLU A 114 3.34 -1.82 15.25
CA GLU A 114 2.12 -2.51 14.83
C GLU A 114 2.28 -3.14 13.43
N VAL A 115 2.83 -2.39 12.48
CA VAL A 115 2.96 -2.84 11.08
C VAL A 115 4.13 -3.78 10.85
N PHE A 116 5.29 -3.50 11.44
CA PHE A 116 6.55 -4.21 11.16
C PHE A 116 6.98 -5.15 12.30
N GLY A 117 6.24 -5.19 13.40
CA GLY A 117 6.51 -6.02 14.57
C GLY A 117 7.39 -5.35 15.63
N SER A 118 7.45 -6.00 16.81
CA SER A 118 8.15 -5.49 18.00
C SER A 118 9.67 -5.33 17.84
N SER A 119 10.26 -5.92 16.80
CA SER A 119 11.69 -5.77 16.49
C SER A 119 12.01 -4.49 15.71
N TYR A 120 11.02 -3.71 15.26
CA TYR A 120 11.27 -2.48 14.49
C TYR A 120 12.04 -1.42 15.28
N SER A 121 11.85 -1.36 16.60
CA SER A 121 12.48 -0.37 17.48
C SER A 121 13.82 -0.83 18.08
N GLN A 122 14.37 -1.96 17.63
CA GLN A 122 15.66 -2.48 18.06
C GLN A 122 16.83 -1.88 17.28
#